data_AF-A0A317C9Z9-F1
#
_entry.id   AF-A0A317C9Z9-F1
#
_cell.length_a   1.000
_cell.length_b   1.000
_cell.length_c   1.000
_cell.angle_alpha   90.00
_cell.angle_beta   90.00
_cell.angle_gamma   90.00
#
_symmetry.space_group_name_H-M   'P 1'
#
loop_
_entity.id
_entity.type
_entity.pdbx_description
1 polymer ?
#
loop_
_entity_poly.entity_id
_entity_poly.type
_entity_poly.pdbx_seq_one_letter_code
_entity_poly.pdbx_strand_id
1 'polypeptide(L)'
;MNRETEELKVYLNKVAMKSLNGEIPWTQLNSSVFQWIQGVTGESFKVTVQRTVSSSSSLSRTLEKTRMTNNSFLKEEDMGLGSIYLFQVQDRRTKTISLSLSSLERPEFFELLAKIYHGAEKGLDVRATSILKRLLGQ
;
A
#
# COMPACT_ATOMS: atom_id res chain seq x y z
N MET A 1 -17.79 4.82 14.82
CA MET A 1 -16.94 4.82 13.62
C MET A 1 -17.81 5.20 12.43
N ASN A 2 -17.39 6.14 11.59
CA ASN A 2 -18.24 6.67 10.50
C ASN A 2 -18.35 5.64 9.35
N ARG A 3 -19.54 5.52 8.75
CA ARG A 3 -19.85 4.62 7.62
C ARG A 3 -18.90 4.82 6.44
N GLU A 4 -18.54 6.07 6.15
CA GLU A 4 -17.61 6.43 5.07
C GLU A 4 -16.20 5.87 5.31
N THR A 5 -15.75 5.84 6.58
CA THR A 5 -14.46 5.26 6.95
C THR A 5 -14.43 3.75 6.70
N GLU A 6 -15.51 3.04 7.03
CA GLU A 6 -15.62 1.60 6.76
C GLU A 6 -15.64 1.30 5.26
N GLU A 7 -16.39 2.08 4.50
CA GLU A 7 -16.42 1.96 3.05
C GLU A 7 -15.04 2.19 2.42
N LEU A 8 -14.32 3.22 2.86
CA LEU A 8 -12.93 3.46 2.43
C LEU A 8 -12.02 2.27 2.76
N LYS A 9 -12.16 1.66 3.96
CA LYS A 9 -11.40 0.45 4.32
C LYS A 9 -11.68 -0.71 3.37
N VAL A 10 -12.95 -0.92 2.98
CA VAL A 10 -13.32 -1.95 2.00
C VAL A 10 -12.62 -1.72 0.66
N TYR A 11 -12.60 -0.48 0.15
CA TYR A 11 -11.94 -0.18 -1.12
C TYR A 11 -10.42 -0.31 -1.05
N LEU A 12 -9.79 0.17 0.04
CA LEU A 12 -8.34 -0.01 0.25
C LEU A 12 -7.97 -1.50 0.34
N ASN A 13 -8.81 -2.32 0.99
CA ASN A 13 -8.58 -3.77 1.03
C ASN A 13 -8.69 -4.40 -0.35
N LYS A 14 -9.64 -3.97 -1.20
CA LYS A 14 -9.72 -4.42 -2.60
C LYS A 14 -8.45 -4.06 -3.38
N VAL A 15 -7.92 -2.86 -3.20
CA VAL A 15 -6.63 -2.44 -3.81
C VAL A 15 -5.48 -3.33 -3.32
N ALA A 16 -5.42 -3.63 -2.02
CA ALA A 16 -4.41 -4.52 -1.45
C ALA A 16 -4.46 -5.92 -2.07
N MET A 17 -5.64 -6.53 -2.15
CA MET A 17 -5.83 -7.86 -2.74
C MET A 17 -5.42 -7.91 -4.21
N LYS A 18 -5.86 -6.92 -5.01
CA LYS A 18 -5.45 -6.82 -6.41
C LYS A 18 -3.95 -6.62 -6.59
N SER A 19 -3.32 -5.87 -5.68
CA SER A 19 -1.87 -5.67 -5.67
C SER A 19 -1.15 -7.00 -5.41
N LEU A 20 -1.55 -7.74 -4.38
CA LEU A 20 -0.97 -9.05 -4.02
C LEU A 20 -1.05 -10.07 -5.16
N ASN A 21 -2.13 -10.03 -5.94
CA ASN A 21 -2.33 -10.91 -7.09
C ASN A 21 -1.58 -10.47 -8.35
N GLY A 22 -0.88 -9.33 -8.32
CA GLY A 22 -0.22 -8.76 -9.49
C GLY A 22 -1.18 -8.19 -10.53
N GLU A 23 -2.45 -7.96 -10.19
CA GLU A 23 -3.44 -7.36 -11.10
C GLU A 23 -3.24 -5.85 -11.27
N ILE A 24 -2.73 -5.18 -10.24
CA ILE A 24 -2.37 -3.76 -10.34
C ILE A 24 -0.96 -3.65 -10.92
N PRO A 25 -0.79 -2.91 -12.04
CA PRO A 25 0.49 -2.81 -12.70
C PRO A 25 1.42 -1.80 -12.03
N TRP A 26 1.79 -2.05 -10.77
CA TRP A 26 2.77 -1.25 -10.05
C TRP A 26 4.09 -1.17 -10.80
N THR A 27 4.72 -0.01 -10.71
CA THR A 27 6.08 0.29 -11.15
C THR A 27 6.85 0.77 -9.93
N GLN A 28 8.01 0.19 -9.67
CA GLN A 28 8.89 0.62 -8.60
C GLN A 28 9.67 1.86 -9.07
N LEU A 29 9.52 2.99 -8.37
CA LEU A 29 10.30 4.20 -8.65
C LEU A 29 11.63 4.18 -7.90
N ASN A 30 11.62 3.63 -6.69
CA ASN A 30 12.79 3.33 -5.87
C ASN A 30 12.42 2.24 -4.85
N SER A 31 13.36 1.84 -3.99
CA SER A 31 13.16 0.76 -3.00
C SER A 31 11.98 0.97 -2.04
N SER A 32 11.48 2.20 -1.92
CA SER A 32 10.46 2.58 -0.94
C SER A 32 9.21 3.22 -1.55
N VAL A 33 9.13 3.32 -2.89
CA VAL A 33 8.04 4.00 -3.59
C VAL A 33 7.59 3.18 -4.79
N PHE A 34 6.29 2.88 -4.81
CA PHE A 34 5.62 2.24 -5.93
C PHE A 34 4.56 3.17 -6.51
N GLN A 35 4.38 3.09 -7.81
CA GLN A 35 3.41 3.90 -8.54
C GLN A 35 2.65 3.04 -9.55
N TRP A 36 1.34 3.28 -9.71
CA TRP A 36 0.63 2.83 -10.90
C TRP A 36 -0.20 3.97 -11.49
N ILE A 37 -0.54 3.85 -12.76
CA ILE A 37 -1.42 4.80 -13.45
C ILE A 37 -2.71 4.06 -13.80
N GLN A 38 -3.84 4.62 -13.37
CA GLN A 38 -5.16 4.13 -13.72
C GLN A 38 -5.81 5.09 -14.71
N GLY A 39 -6.17 4.60 -15.90
CA GLY A 39 -7.10 5.29 -16.78
C GLY A 39 -8.53 4.99 -16.35
N VAL A 40 -9.36 6.03 -16.29
CA VAL A 40 -10.82 5.96 -16.20
C VAL A 40 -11.35 6.79 -17.36
N THR A 41 -12.55 6.52 -17.88
CA THR A 41 -13.07 7.23 -19.06
C THR A 41 -12.99 8.75 -18.89
N GLY A 42 -12.09 9.41 -19.65
CA GLY A 42 -11.86 10.86 -19.59
C GLY A 42 -10.91 11.35 -18.49
N GLU A 43 -10.41 10.47 -17.62
CA GLU A 43 -9.56 10.81 -16.47
C GLU A 43 -8.36 9.87 -16.35
N SER A 44 -7.25 10.36 -15.78
CA SER A 44 -6.08 9.53 -15.53
C SER A 44 -5.51 9.86 -14.17
N PHE A 45 -5.51 8.86 -13.28
CA PHE A 45 -5.01 8.99 -11.93
C PHE A 45 -3.65 8.33 -11.80
N LYS A 46 -2.73 9.02 -11.13
CA LYS A 46 -1.46 8.47 -10.68
C LYS A 46 -1.61 8.11 -9.21
N VAL A 47 -1.43 6.84 -8.88
CA VAL A 47 -1.50 6.36 -7.51
C VAL A 47 -0.11 6.01 -7.05
N THR A 48 0.27 6.50 -5.87
CA THR A 48 1.58 6.30 -5.26
C THR A 48 1.40 5.69 -3.88
N VAL A 49 2.16 4.63 -3.57
CA VAL A 49 2.33 4.13 -2.21
C VAL A 49 3.80 4.21 -1.82
N GLN A 50 4.07 4.74 -0.64
CA GLN A 50 5.41 4.93 -0.12
C GLN A 50 5.52 4.40 1.30
N ARG A 51 6.68 3.80 1.62
CA ARG A 51 7.10 3.49 2.99
C ARG A 51 8.22 4.45 3.39
N THR A 52 8.13 5.00 4.59
CA THR A 52 9.20 5.81 5.19
C THR A 52 9.47 5.28 6.58
N VAL A 53 10.75 5.19 6.98
CA VAL A 53 11.10 4.88 8.36
C VAL A 53 10.94 6.13 9.22
N SER A 54 10.13 6.05 10.27
CA SER A 54 10.06 7.07 11.30
C SER A 54 11.36 7.01 12.09
N SER A 55 12.18 8.05 12.00
CA SER A 55 13.37 8.25 12.84
C SER A 55 12.96 8.68 14.25
N SER A 56 12.08 7.91 14.90
CA SER A 56 11.67 8.13 16.30
C SER A 56 12.16 6.97 17.17
N SER A 57 13.46 7.00 17.48
CA SER A 57 14.11 6.17 18.51
C SER A 57 13.59 6.44 19.95
N SER A 58 12.38 6.98 20.11
CA SER A 58 11.82 7.42 21.39
C SER A 58 10.32 7.12 21.57
N LEU A 59 9.63 6.55 20.56
CA LEU A 59 8.18 6.26 20.65
C LEU A 59 7.81 4.78 20.72
N SER A 60 8.78 3.86 20.65
CA SER A 60 8.52 2.41 20.64
C SER A 60 8.02 1.82 21.97
N ARG A 61 7.94 2.59 23.07
CA ARG A 61 7.55 2.05 24.39
C ARG A 61 6.07 2.08 24.72
N THR A 62 5.22 2.70 23.89
CA THR A 62 3.80 2.91 24.26
C THR A 62 2.81 2.05 23.46
N LEU A 63 3.22 1.42 22.36
CA LEU A 63 2.33 0.64 21.49
C LEU A 63 2.38 -0.89 21.70
N GLU A 64 3.33 -1.42 22.47
CA GLU A 64 3.47 -2.86 22.70
C GLU A 64 2.36 -3.49 23.55
N LYS A 65 1.47 -2.69 24.17
CA LYS A 65 0.54 -3.22 25.19
C LYS A 65 -0.86 -3.59 24.68
N THR A 66 -1.18 -3.48 23.38
CA THR A 66 -2.60 -3.57 22.95
C THR A 66 -2.91 -4.44 21.73
N ARG A 67 -2.00 -5.27 21.19
CA ARG A 67 -2.35 -6.13 20.04
C ARG A 67 -1.81 -7.55 20.11
N MET A 68 -2.25 -8.29 21.12
CA MET A 68 -2.39 -9.74 21.01
C MET A 68 -3.86 -10.10 20.76
N THR A 69 -4.30 -10.03 19.51
CA THR A 69 -5.49 -10.78 19.06
C THR A 69 -5.46 -11.01 17.54
N ASN A 70 -5.30 -12.29 17.20
CA ASN A 70 -5.89 -13.01 16.08
C ASN A 70 -5.33 -12.81 14.66
N ASN A 71 -4.69 -13.88 14.16
CA ASN A 71 -4.51 -14.24 12.74
C ASN A 71 -3.97 -13.16 11.78
N SER A 72 -2.85 -12.54 12.12
CA SER A 72 -2.08 -11.74 11.17
C SER A 72 -1.24 -12.64 10.26
N PHE A 73 -1.56 -12.65 8.96
CA PHE A 73 -0.81 -13.33 7.89
C PHE A 73 0.58 -12.70 7.61
N LEU A 74 1.02 -11.75 8.43
CA LEU A 74 2.26 -11.00 8.29
C LEU A 74 2.96 -11.00 9.65
N LYS A 75 4.18 -11.55 9.69
CA LYS A 75 5.03 -11.56 10.89
C LYS A 75 5.29 -10.12 11.32
N GLU A 76 5.28 -9.85 12.62
CA GLU A 76 5.52 -8.52 13.20
C GLU A 76 6.87 -7.92 12.78
N GLU A 77 7.86 -8.75 12.44
CA GLU A 77 9.15 -8.34 11.87
C GLU A 77 9.03 -7.71 10.47
N ASP A 78 8.05 -8.12 9.65
CA ASP A 78 7.88 -7.61 8.28
C ASP A 78 7.13 -6.28 8.23
N MET A 79 6.32 -5.94 9.25
CA MET A 79 5.58 -4.67 9.29
C MET A 79 6.44 -3.47 9.72
N GLY A 80 7.68 -3.72 10.17
CA GLY A 80 8.65 -2.71 10.59
C GLY A 80 8.06 -1.73 11.58
N LEU A 81 7.92 -2.10 12.86
CA LEU A 81 7.53 -1.19 13.96
C LEU A 81 8.36 0.10 13.87
N GLY A 82 7.75 1.18 13.36
CA GLY A 82 8.44 2.41 13.01
C GLY A 82 8.25 2.86 11.55
N SER A 83 7.60 2.07 10.70
CA SER A 83 7.29 2.47 9.33
C SER A 83 6.06 3.36 9.27
N ILE A 84 6.09 4.36 8.39
CA ILE A 84 4.95 5.20 8.03
C ILE A 84 4.65 4.92 6.56
N TYR A 85 3.39 4.65 6.27
CA TYR A 85 2.90 4.42 4.92
C TYR A 85 2.09 5.61 4.43
N LEU A 86 2.38 6.05 3.22
CA LEU A 86 1.68 7.13 2.55
C LEU A 86 1.04 6.60 1.27
N PHE A 87 -0.25 6.84 1.09
CA PHE A 87 -1.00 6.51 -0.12
C PHE A 87 -1.60 7.78 -0.72
N GLN A 88 -1.25 8.07 -1.97
CA GLN A 88 -1.66 9.29 -2.66
C GLN A 88 -2.28 8.99 -4.01
N VAL A 89 -3.36 9.69 -4.33
CA VAL A 89 -4.01 9.68 -5.63
C VAL A 89 -3.95 11.09 -6.20
N GLN A 90 -3.33 11.23 -7.37
CA GLN A 90 -3.18 12.50 -8.07
C GLN A 90 -3.87 12.42 -9.43
N ASP A 91 -4.72 13.40 -9.75
CA ASP A 91 -5.20 13.59 -11.13
C ASP A 91 -4.03 14.07 -12.00
N ARG A 92 -3.75 13.36 -13.10
CA ARG A 92 -2.62 13.67 -13.98
C ARG A 92 -2.86 14.87 -14.89
N ARG A 93 -4.11 15.23 -15.18
CA ARG A 93 -4.47 16.40 -15.98
C ARG A 93 -4.30 17.68 -15.18
N THR A 94 -4.90 17.74 -14.00
CA THR A 94 -4.87 18.94 -13.13
C THR A 94 -3.64 19.00 -12.23
N LYS A 95 -2.92 17.88 -12.07
CA LYS A 95 -1.81 17.69 -11.10
C LYS A 95 -2.25 17.82 -9.64
N THR A 96 -3.55 17.86 -9.35
CA THR A 96 -4.06 17.99 -7.98
C THR A 96 -4.06 16.64 -7.26
N ILE A 97 -3.73 16.66 -5.97
CA ILE A 97 -3.88 15.48 -5.10
C ILE A 97 -5.34 15.38 -4.68
N SER A 98 -6.02 14.32 -5.14
CA SER A 98 -7.44 14.07 -4.83
C SER A 98 -7.61 13.28 -3.54
N LEU A 99 -6.59 12.50 -3.14
CA LEU A 99 -6.58 11.73 -1.90
C LEU A 99 -5.14 11.62 -1.37
N SER A 100 -4.95 11.83 -0.07
CA SER A 100 -3.70 11.57 0.63
C SER A 100 -4.03 10.92 1.97
N LEU A 101 -3.51 9.71 2.21
CA LEU A 101 -3.69 8.96 3.44
C LEU A 101 -2.32 8.61 4.01
N SER A 102 -2.04 9.12 5.20
CA SER A 102 -0.84 8.79 5.96
C SER A 102 -1.20 7.91 7.15
N SER A 103 -0.47 6.81 7.35
CA SER A 103 -0.65 5.98 8.54
C SER A 103 -0.20 6.67 9.83
N LEU A 104 0.56 7.76 9.73
CA LEU A 104 0.91 8.60 10.88
C LEU A 104 -0.29 9.42 11.34
N GLU A 105 -1.01 10.03 10.40
CA GLU A 105 -2.17 10.89 10.67
C GLU A 105 -3.44 10.08 10.94
N ARG A 106 -3.56 8.90 10.29
CA ARG A 106 -4.70 7.99 10.41
C ARG A 106 -4.24 6.56 10.72
N PRO A 107 -3.86 6.27 11.97
CA PRO A 107 -3.34 4.95 12.38
C PRO A 107 -4.32 3.80 12.11
N GLU A 108 -5.62 4.07 12.04
CA GLU A 108 -6.65 3.07 11.74
C GLU A 108 -6.55 2.47 10.32
N PHE A 109 -5.75 3.07 9.43
CA PHE A 109 -5.45 2.55 8.09
C PHE A 109 -4.07 1.88 7.99
N PHE A 110 -3.26 1.89 9.05
CA PHE A 110 -1.89 1.38 9.03
C PHE A 110 -1.79 0.01 8.35
N GLU A 111 -2.56 -0.97 8.84
CA GLU A 111 -2.52 -2.34 8.31
C GLU A 111 -2.93 -2.43 6.83
N LEU A 112 -3.89 -1.61 6.41
CA LEU A 112 -4.34 -1.60 5.02
C LEU A 112 -3.30 -0.98 4.10
N LEU A 113 -2.70 0.15 4.51
CA LEU A 113 -1.65 0.80 3.73
C LEU A 113 -0.39 -0.07 3.65
N ALA A 114 -0.01 -0.72 4.76
CA ALA A 114 1.07 -1.71 4.77
C ALA A 114 0.78 -2.88 3.82
N LYS A 115 -0.44 -3.43 3.84
CA LYS A 115 -0.87 -4.49 2.90
C LYS A 115 -0.83 -4.05 1.44
N ILE A 116 -1.20 -2.79 1.14
CA ILE A 116 -1.08 -2.26 -0.23
C ILE A 116 0.39 -2.19 -0.65
N TYR A 117 1.26 -1.67 0.23
CA TYR A 117 2.69 -1.54 -0.04
C TYR A 117 3.35 -2.91 -0.29
N HIS A 118 3.16 -3.87 0.61
CA HIS A 118 3.67 -5.23 0.42
C HIS A 118 3.01 -5.95 -0.76
N GLY A 119 1.74 -5.64 -1.02
CA GLY A 119 1.04 -6.08 -2.22
C GLY A 119 1.71 -5.57 -3.49
N ALA A 120 2.17 -4.32 -3.51
CA ALA A 120 2.89 -3.76 -4.64
C ALA A 120 4.24 -4.45 -4.87
N GLU A 121 4.99 -4.71 -3.79
CA GLU A 121 6.24 -5.47 -3.81
C GLU A 121 6.01 -6.87 -4.39
N LYS A 122 5.14 -7.67 -3.76
CA LYS A 122 4.85 -9.04 -4.20
C LYS A 122 4.22 -9.10 -5.60
N GLY A 123 3.36 -8.14 -5.92
CA GLY A 123 2.69 -8.06 -7.22
C GLY A 123 3.65 -7.78 -8.38
N LEU A 124 4.82 -7.19 -8.13
CA LEU A 124 5.89 -7.10 -9.12
C LEU A 124 6.51 -8.48 -9.37
N ASP A 125 6.84 -9.23 -8.33
CA ASP A 125 7.42 -10.58 -8.46
C ASP A 125 6.50 -11.54 -9.20
N VAL A 126 5.19 -11.50 -8.89
CA VAL A 126 4.18 -12.31 -9.59
C VAL A 126 4.15 -11.99 -11.09
N ARG A 127 4.15 -10.70 -11.44
CA ARG A 127 4.15 -10.28 -12.86
C ARG A 127 5.47 -10.60 -13.55
N ALA A 128 6.61 -10.37 -12.89
CA ALA A 128 7.92 -10.71 -13.42
C ALA A 128 8.00 -12.22 -13.70
N THR A 129 7.57 -13.05 -12.77
CA THR A 129 7.48 -14.51 -12.93
C THR A 129 6.59 -14.89 -14.12
N SER A 130 5.41 -14.27 -14.24
CA SER A 130 4.49 -14.52 -15.35
C SER A 130 5.11 -14.16 -16.71
N ILE A 131 5.79 -13.03 -16.80
CA ILE A 131 6.50 -12.59 -18.01
C ILE A 131 7.63 -13.56 -18.35
N LEU A 132 8.44 -13.95 -17.35
CA LEU A 132 9.55 -14.88 -17.54
C LEU A 132 9.07 -16.26 -18.00
N LYS A 133 7.98 -16.79 -17.41
CA LYS A 133 7.36 -18.05 -17.89
C LYS A 133 6.99 -17.97 -19.36
N ARG A 134 6.32 -16.89 -19.77
CA ARG A 134 5.95 -16.66 -21.18
C ARG A 134 7.17 -16.57 -22.10
N LEU A 135 8.24 -15.91 -21.67
CA LEU A 135 9.49 -15.81 -22.44
C LEU A 135 10.21 -17.16 -22.57
N LEU A 136 10.08 -18.03 -21.58
CA LEU A 136 10.64 -19.39 -21.58
C LEU A 136 9.73 -20.43 -22.23
N GLY A 137 8.54 -20.04 -22.72
CA GLY A 137 7.57 -20.95 -23.32
C GLY A 137 6.88 -21.91 -22.34
N GLN A 138 6.79 -21.52 -21.06
CA GLN A 138 6.08 -22.26 -19.99
C GLN A 138 4.66 -21.74 -19.76
#